data_AF-A0A8J8IWH5-F1
#
_entry.id   AF-A0A8J8IWH5-F1
#
_cell.length_a   1.000
_cell.length_b   1.000
_cell.length_c   1.000
_cell.angle_alpha   90.00
_cell.angle_beta   90.00
_cell.angle_gamma   90.00
#
_symmetry.space_group_name_H-M   'P 1'
#
loop_
_entity.id
_entity.type
_entity.pdbx_description
1 polymer ?
#
loop_
_entity_poly.entity_id
_entity_poly.type
_entity_poly.pdbx_seq_one_letter_code
_entity_poly.pdbx_strand_id
1 'polypeptide(L)'
;MKVEYRIGLILFIGLIVSVILRTYAGIVIAALGIPFYLAYIAREQNILAKSRLFDKDLFLMMGLTVLVILAFEYFSDPRIGLIAMAVVIPLAIYGVDRLKAGNKS
;
A
#
# COMPACT_ATOMS: atom_id res chain seq x y z
N MET A 1 -15.16 -12.09 -9.55
CA MET A 1 -13.83 -12.32 -8.92
C MET A 1 -13.84 -11.66 -7.56
N LYS A 2 -13.30 -12.32 -6.52
CA LYS A 2 -13.23 -11.69 -5.19
C LYS A 2 -12.40 -10.41 -5.25
N VAL A 3 -12.79 -9.40 -4.46
CA VAL A 3 -12.16 -8.07 -4.41
C VAL A 3 -10.65 -8.20 -4.17
N GLU A 4 -10.21 -9.16 -3.34
CA GLU A 4 -8.80 -9.40 -3.05
C GLU A 4 -7.99 -9.75 -4.30
N TYR A 5 -8.54 -10.54 -5.23
CA TYR A 5 -7.83 -10.92 -6.45
C TYR A 5 -7.57 -9.71 -7.36
N ARG A 6 -8.55 -8.80 -7.47
CA ARG A 6 -8.41 -7.58 -8.26
C ARG A 6 -7.40 -6.62 -7.63
N ILE A 7 -7.40 -6.49 -6.29
CA ILE A 7 -6.39 -5.72 -5.56
C ILE A 7 -4.99 -6.31 -5.79
N GLY A 8 -4.85 -7.64 -5.68
CA GLY A 8 -3.58 -8.33 -5.94
C GLY A 8 -3.06 -8.11 -7.36
N LEU A 9 -3.95 -8.13 -8.36
CA LEU A 9 -3.60 -7.85 -9.75
C LEU A 9 -3.16 -6.40 -9.96
N ILE A 10 -3.85 -5.43 -9.33
CA ILE A 10 -3.47 -4.02 -9.37
C ILE A 10 -2.09 -3.81 -8.71
N LEU A 11 -1.86 -4.42 -7.55
CA LEU A 11 -0.57 -4.38 -6.87
C LEU A 11 0.55 -4.93 -7.75
N PHE A 12 0.32 -6.08 -8.39
CA PHE A 12 1.30 -6.73 -9.26
C PHE A 12 1.66 -5.85 -10.46
N ILE A 13 0.66 -5.29 -11.15
CA ILE A 13 0.90 -4.35 -12.26
C ILE A 13 1.63 -3.10 -11.77
N GLY A 14 1.22 -2.55 -10.63
CA GLY A 14 1.86 -1.38 -10.03
C GLY A 14 3.34 -1.61 -9.69
N LEU A 15 3.69 -2.79 -9.17
CA LEU A 15 5.08 -3.17 -8.92
C LEU A 15 5.89 -3.24 -10.22
N ILE A 16 5.36 -3.88 -11.26
CA ILE A 16 6.01 -3.95 -12.58
C ILE A 16 6.26 -2.55 -13.12
N VAL A 17 5.24 -1.69 -13.11
CA VAL A 17 5.33 -0.30 -13.59
C VAL A 17 6.38 0.48 -12.79
N SER A 18 6.40 0.33 -11.47
CA SER A 18 7.37 1.00 -10.59
C SER A 18 8.81 0.58 -10.90
N VAL A 19 9.03 -0.71 -11.13
CA VAL A 19 10.36 -1.28 -11.44
C VAL A 19 10.83 -0.90 -12.84
N ILE A 20 9.92 -0.81 -13.82
CA ILE A 20 10.26 -0.43 -15.21
C ILE A 20 10.55 1.07 -15.30
N LEU A 21 9.64 1.91 -14.77
CA LEU A 21 9.78 3.36 -14.88
C LEU A 21 10.92 3.90 -14.03
N ARG A 22 11.26 3.25 -12.91
CA ARG A 22 12.32 3.67 -11.98
C ARG A 22 12.26 5.16 -11.65
N THR A 23 11.07 5.73 -11.51
CA THR A 23 10.88 7.16 -11.17
C THR A 23 9.90 7.28 -10.04
N TYR A 24 10.03 8.35 -9.24
CA TYR A 24 9.05 8.68 -8.21
C TYR A 24 7.65 8.86 -8.80
N ALA A 25 7.55 9.48 -9.99
CA ALA A 25 6.28 9.61 -10.71
C ALA A 25 5.66 8.23 -11.03
N GLY A 26 6.46 7.28 -11.51
CA GLY A 26 6.01 5.91 -11.76
C GLY A 26 5.49 5.20 -10.51
N ILE A 27 6.17 5.37 -9.38
CA ILE A 27 5.75 4.82 -8.07
C ILE A 27 4.42 5.45 -7.62
N VAL A 28 4.29 6.78 -7.73
CA VAL A 28 3.05 7.48 -7.35
C VAL A 28 1.89 7.01 -8.21
N ILE A 29 2.06 6.94 -9.54
CA ILE A 29 1.02 6.47 -10.46
C ILE A 29 0.62 5.02 -10.13
N ALA A 30 1.59 4.15 -9.87
CA ALA A 30 1.33 2.77 -9.47
C ALA A 30 0.56 2.68 -8.14
N ALA A 31 0.91 3.51 -7.15
CA ALA A 31 0.27 3.53 -5.83
C ALA A 31 -1.19 4.00 -5.87
N LEU A 32 -1.58 4.80 -6.87
CA LEU A 32 -2.95 5.28 -7.03
C LEU A 32 -3.95 4.19 -7.43
N GLY A 33 -3.50 3.10 -8.06
CA GLY A 33 -4.40 2.07 -8.59
C GLY A 33 -5.35 1.46 -7.54
N ILE A 34 -4.82 1.10 -6.35
CA ILE A 34 -5.61 0.48 -5.29
C ILE A 34 -6.61 1.49 -4.68
N PRO A 35 -6.21 2.69 -4.23
CA PRO A 35 -7.16 3.71 -3.77
C PRO A 35 -8.25 4.04 -4.78
N PHE A 36 -7.92 4.18 -6.07
CA PHE A 36 -8.92 4.45 -7.11
C PHE A 36 -9.92 3.31 -7.26
N TYR A 37 -9.44 2.07 -7.27
CA TYR A 37 -10.30 0.89 -7.37
C TYR A 37 -11.22 0.75 -6.15
N LEU A 38 -10.69 0.96 -4.94
CA LEU A 38 -11.47 0.95 -3.71
C LEU A 38 -12.48 2.09 -3.66
N ALA A 39 -12.11 3.30 -4.07
CA ALA A 39 -13.01 4.43 -4.17
C ALA A 39 -14.14 4.18 -5.17
N TYR A 40 -13.85 3.53 -6.29
CA TYR A 40 -14.85 3.13 -7.29
C TYR A 40 -15.91 2.18 -6.68
N ILE A 41 -15.47 1.15 -5.95
CA ILE A 41 -16.41 0.24 -5.26
C ILE A 41 -17.15 0.96 -4.13
N ALA A 42 -16.45 1.75 -3.33
CA ALA A 42 -17.03 2.44 -2.18
C ALA A 42 -18.09 3.48 -2.59
N ARG A 43 -17.99 4.02 -3.82
CA ARG A 43 -19.03 4.89 -4.42
C ARG A 43 -20.34 4.13 -4.62
N GLU A 44 -20.27 2.89 -5.09
CA GLU A 44 -21.43 2.03 -5.29
C GLU A 44 -22.10 1.67 -3.95
N GLN A 45 -21.32 1.63 -2.87
CA GLN A 45 -21.78 1.33 -1.51
C GLN A 45 -22.14 2.59 -0.68
N ASN A 46 -22.05 3.79 -1.26
CA ASN A 46 -22.32 5.08 -0.60
C ASN A 46 -21.53 5.34 0.71
N ILE A 47 -20.33 4.74 0.83
CA ILE A 47 -19.49 4.82 2.05
C ILE A 47 -18.61 6.08 2.04
N LEU A 48 -18.37 6.65 0.84
CA LEU A 48 -17.51 7.81 0.64
C LEU A 48 -17.94 9.04 1.45
N ALA A 49 -19.24 9.24 1.67
CA ALA A 49 -19.76 10.39 2.43
C ALA A 49 -19.48 10.31 3.94
N LYS A 50 -19.09 9.14 4.47
CA LYS A 50 -18.87 8.89 5.90
C LYS A 50 -17.40 8.68 6.27
N SER A 51 -16.54 8.45 5.28
CA SER A 51 -15.11 8.19 5.50
C SER A 51 -14.37 9.48 5.83
N ARG A 52 -13.60 9.46 6.93
CA ARG A 52 -12.75 10.60 7.30
C ARG A 52 -11.50 10.57 6.43
N LEU A 53 -11.30 11.63 5.65
CA LEU A 53 -10.12 11.73 4.78
C LEU A 53 -8.81 11.76 5.57
N PHE A 54 -8.85 12.32 6.78
CA PHE A 54 -7.70 12.48 7.68
C PHE A 54 -7.88 11.62 8.94
N ASP A 55 -7.55 10.34 8.82
CA ASP A 55 -7.50 9.42 9.95
C ASP A 55 -6.06 9.23 10.45
N LYS A 56 -5.93 8.78 11.70
CA LYS A 56 -4.63 8.47 12.33
C LYS A 56 -3.79 7.53 11.47
N ASP A 57 -4.44 6.60 10.78
CA ASP A 57 -3.79 5.62 9.90
C ASP A 57 -3.14 6.29 8.68
N LEU A 58 -3.76 7.35 8.13
CA LEU A 58 -3.16 8.14 7.05
C LEU A 58 -1.86 8.78 7.53
N PHE A 59 -1.89 9.46 8.69
CA PHE A 59 -0.71 10.11 9.24
C PHE A 59 0.39 9.11 9.58
N LEU A 60 0.03 7.93 10.08
CA LEU A 60 0.98 6.86 10.36
C LEU A 60 1.63 6.33 9.09
N MET A 61 0.86 6.10 8.02
CA MET A 61 1.39 5.68 6.72
C MET A 61 2.27 6.75 6.08
N MET A 62 1.89 8.02 6.13
CA MET A 62 2.73 9.13 5.65
C MET A 62 4.04 9.21 6.45
N GLY A 63 3.97 9.14 7.78
CA GLY A 63 5.15 9.13 8.64
C GLY A 63 6.08 7.96 8.36
N LEU A 64 5.53 6.75 8.20
CA LEU A 64 6.30 5.56 7.82
C LEU A 64 6.97 5.72 6.44
N THR A 65 6.25 6.31 5.49
CA THR A 65 6.76 6.56 4.12
C THR A 65 7.95 7.51 4.18
N VAL A 66 7.82 8.63 4.90
CA VAL A 66 8.93 9.59 5.09
C VAL A 66 10.11 8.92 5.79
N LEU A 67 9.86 8.14 6.84
CA LEU A 67 10.90 7.42 7.57
C LEU A 67 11.67 6.46 6.65
N VAL A 68 10.96 5.69 5.82
CA VAL A 68 11.60 4.77 4.86
C VAL A 68 12.39 5.53 3.80
N ILE A 69 11.87 6.65 3.29
CA ILE A 69 12.62 7.50 2.36
C ILE A 69 13.92 7.97 3.01
N LEU A 70 13.87 8.54 4.21
CA LEU A 70 15.05 9.04 4.91
C LEU A 70 16.04 7.94 5.27
N ALA A 71 15.54 6.79 5.72
CA ALA A 71 16.37 5.65 6.04
C ALA A 71 17.11 5.15 4.79
N PHE A 72 16.40 4.97 3.67
CA PHE A 72 17.04 4.50 2.45
C PHE A 72 17.93 5.55 1.82
N GLU A 73 17.60 6.85 1.88
CA GLU A 73 18.46 7.94 1.38
C GLU A 73 19.89 7.84 1.94
N TYR A 74 20.06 7.35 3.17
CA TYR A 74 21.37 7.17 3.78
C TYR A 74 22.14 5.94 3.28
N PHE A 75 21.46 4.88 2.84
CA PHE A 75 22.08 3.59 2.50
C PHE A 75 22.01 3.22 1.01
N SER A 76 21.01 3.71 0.27
CA SER A 76 20.63 3.24 -1.07
C SER A 76 19.62 4.19 -1.73
N ASP A 77 19.01 3.74 -2.83
CA ASP A 77 17.95 4.48 -3.51
C ASP A 77 16.61 4.38 -2.75
N PRO A 78 15.99 5.50 -2.32
CA PRO A 78 14.71 5.49 -1.60
C PRO A 78 13.57 4.79 -2.34
N ARG A 79 13.63 4.76 -3.68
CA ARG A 79 12.66 4.05 -4.53
C ARG A 79 12.59 2.56 -4.18
N ILE A 80 13.73 1.96 -3.85
CA ILE A 80 13.81 0.54 -3.45
C ILE A 80 13.06 0.34 -2.13
N GLY A 81 13.25 1.23 -1.15
CA GLY A 81 12.54 1.19 0.12
C GLY A 81 11.02 1.27 -0.07
N LEU A 82 10.56 2.17 -0.94
CA LEU A 82 9.13 2.32 -1.26
C LEU A 82 8.54 1.08 -1.95
N ILE A 83 9.25 0.51 -2.93
CA ILE A 83 8.83 -0.72 -3.61
C ILE A 83 8.81 -1.91 -2.63
N ALA A 84 9.82 -2.01 -1.77
CA ALA A 84 9.89 -3.07 -0.76
C ALA A 84 8.73 -2.96 0.25
N MET A 85 8.39 -1.75 0.71
CA MET A 85 7.25 -1.51 1.61
C MET A 85 5.95 -2.08 1.06
N ALA A 86 5.70 -1.95 -0.24
CA ALA A 86 4.49 -2.44 -0.90
C ALA A 86 4.32 -3.97 -0.80
N VAL A 87 5.39 -4.71 -0.52
CA VAL A 87 5.39 -6.17 -0.33
C VAL A 87 5.54 -6.54 1.15
N VAL A 88 6.49 -5.91 1.85
CA VAL A 88 6.82 -6.26 3.24
C VAL A 88 5.67 -5.94 4.19
N ILE A 89 5.01 -4.78 4.05
CA ILE A 89 3.93 -4.38 4.97
C ILE A 89 2.75 -5.36 4.90
N PRO A 90 2.18 -5.70 3.72
CA PRO A 90 1.12 -6.69 3.63
C PRO A 90 1.51 -8.06 4.22
N LEU A 91 2.73 -8.53 3.97
CA LEU A 91 3.22 -9.80 4.50
C LEU A 91 3.40 -9.76 6.03
N ALA A 92 3.89 -8.65 6.57
CA ALA A 92 4.03 -8.46 8.01
C ALA A 92 2.66 -8.47 8.70
N ILE A 93 1.67 -7.76 8.15
CA ILE A 93 0.30 -7.76 8.67
C ILE A 93 -0.28 -9.18 8.63
N TYR A 94 -0.14 -9.86 7.49
CA TYR A 94 -0.59 -11.25 7.34
C TYR A 94 0.05 -12.20 8.37
N GLY A 95 1.36 -12.07 8.60
CA GLY A 95 2.08 -12.84 9.60
C GLY A 95 1.59 -12.58 11.02
N VAL A 96 1.39 -11.31 11.39
CA VAL A 96 0.87 -10.91 12.70
C VAL A 96 -0.55 -11.46 12.92
N ASP A 97 -1.41 -11.39 11.92
CA ASP A 97 -2.77 -11.91 12.00
C ASP A 97 -2.79 -13.43 12.20
N ARG A 98 -1.91 -14.16 11.50
CA ARG A 98 -1.73 -15.61 11.69
C ARG A 98 -1.26 -15.97 13.11
N LEU A 99 -0.29 -15.23 13.65
CA LEU A 99 0.22 -15.45 15.01
C LEU A 99 -0.86 -15.19 16.06
N LYS A 100 -1.66 -14.13 15.89
CA LYS A 100 -2.79 -13.82 16.79
C LYS A 100 -3.92 -14.84 16.70
N ALA A 101 -4.16 -15.42 15.52
CA ALA A 101 -5.16 -16.47 15.35
C ALA A 101 -4.73 -17.79 16.02
N GLY A 102 -3.42 -18.11 16.01
CA GLY A 102 -2.87 -19.26 16.72
C GLY A 102 -2.91 -19.14 18.24
N ASN A 103 -2.77 -17.93 18.79
CA ASN A 103 -2.82 -17.66 20.24
C ASN A 103 -4.25 -17.62 20.84
N LYS A 104 -5.29 -17.81 20.02
CA LYS A 104 -6.69 -17.87 20.47
C LYS A 104 -7.26 -19.29 20.49
N SER A 105 -6.42 -20.31 20.30
CA SER A 105 -6.78 -21.73 20.42
C SER A 105 -6.34 -22.33 21.75
#